data_AF-A0A968MY29-F1
#
_entry.id   AF-A0A968MY29-F1
#
_cell.length_a   1.000
_cell.length_b   1.000
_cell.length_c   1.000
_cell.angle_alpha   90.00
_cell.angle_beta   90.00
_cell.angle_gamma   90.00
#
_symmetry.space_group_name_H-M   'P 1'
#
loop_
_entity.id
_entity.type
_entity.pdbx_description
1 polymer ?
#
loop_
_entity_poly.entity_id
_entity_poly.type
_entity_poly.pdbx_seq_one_letter_code
_entity_poly.pdbx_strand_id
1 'polypeptide(L)'
;VPGTLPGELAATRDQYTRWLKMIGNAGFNSIRVYTLHYPRFYQELALYNNAHPDKPIYLFQGVWLQEDTLNGDLYPYTDGFDAGIKEVIDCIHGKKEIGERYGRAYGKFDADVSRWTMGYILGREIHPYEVDSTNFYNSSYISYEGTTLKLPQGTPTEVWLATRLDNLLKFEKTQYKTQRPVSVSSWPTLDPIDHPSEPDTITDEDKFQLDLQQIEMYNAPAGYFASYHATRIIPILLTAIRHIRMLPMKEDRTVIWDT
;
A
#
# COMPACT_ATOMS: atom_id res chain seq x y z
N VAL A 1 -13.00 -2.42 15.51
CA VAL A 1 -13.23 -2.72 16.95
C VAL A 1 -14.69 -3.13 17.10
N PRO A 2 -15.09 -4.08 17.95
CA PRO A 2 -16.51 -4.43 18.07
C PRO A 2 -17.36 -3.18 18.35
N GLY A 3 -18.38 -2.93 17.53
CA GLY A 3 -19.25 -1.76 17.63
C GLY A 3 -18.76 -0.49 16.92
N THR A 4 -17.74 -0.57 16.07
CA THR A 4 -17.21 0.57 15.29
C THR A 4 -17.31 0.30 13.79
N LEU A 5 -17.48 1.33 12.97
CA LEU A 5 -17.44 1.18 11.51
C LEU A 5 -16.00 0.97 11.03
N PRO A 6 -15.81 0.24 9.91
CA PRO A 6 -14.54 0.23 9.19
C PRO A 6 -14.08 1.66 8.90
N GLY A 7 -12.82 1.99 9.16
CA GLY A 7 -12.22 3.30 8.90
C GLY A 7 -12.35 4.32 10.05
N GLU A 8 -13.09 4.03 11.13
CA GLU A 8 -13.15 4.92 12.30
C GLU A 8 -11.82 4.97 13.09
N LEU A 9 -10.94 3.99 12.86
CA LEU A 9 -9.64 3.85 13.53
C LEU A 9 -9.76 3.93 15.06
N ALA A 10 -10.90 3.49 15.60
CA ALA A 10 -11.33 3.71 16.98
C ALA A 10 -10.53 2.96 18.06
N ALA A 11 -9.55 2.15 17.65
CA ALA A 11 -8.73 1.37 18.57
C ALA A 11 -7.99 2.26 19.58
N THR A 12 -8.08 1.93 20.86
CA THR A 12 -7.42 2.64 21.97
C THR A 12 -5.94 2.25 22.10
N ARG A 13 -5.17 2.99 22.91
CA ARG A 13 -3.79 2.62 23.25
C ARG A 13 -3.73 1.20 23.84
N ASP A 14 -4.52 0.92 24.87
CA ASP A 14 -4.54 -0.39 25.52
C ASP A 14 -4.86 -1.54 24.56
N GLN A 15 -5.75 -1.29 23.59
CA GLN A 15 -6.05 -2.25 22.54
C GLN A 15 -4.83 -2.50 21.64
N TYR A 16 -4.16 -1.44 21.16
CA TYR A 16 -2.93 -1.57 20.39
C TYR A 16 -1.82 -2.27 21.18
N THR A 17 -1.55 -1.85 22.42
CA THR A 17 -0.53 -2.47 23.28
C THR A 17 -0.80 -3.98 23.46
N ARG A 18 -2.06 -4.35 23.70
CA ARG A 18 -2.47 -5.75 23.84
C ARG A 18 -2.29 -6.52 22.54
N TRP A 19 -2.73 -5.97 21.41
CA TRP A 19 -2.61 -6.63 20.11
C TRP A 19 -1.16 -6.81 19.68
N LEU A 20 -0.31 -5.79 19.85
CA LEU A 20 1.12 -5.88 19.55
C LEU A 20 1.80 -7.00 20.35
N LYS A 21 1.48 -7.11 21.65
CA LYS A 21 1.94 -8.24 22.49
C LYS A 21 1.44 -9.60 21.95
N MET A 22 0.17 -9.69 21.56
CA MET A 22 -0.37 -10.94 21.00
C MET A 22 0.32 -11.32 19.68
N ILE A 23 0.55 -10.35 18.79
CA ILE A 23 1.23 -10.53 17.50
C ILE A 23 2.64 -11.07 17.72
N GLY A 24 3.43 -10.40 18.56
CA GLY A 24 4.78 -10.84 18.87
C GLY A 24 4.84 -12.19 19.57
N ASN A 25 3.94 -12.45 20.53
CA ASN A 25 3.86 -13.75 21.22
C ASN A 25 3.48 -14.90 20.28
N ALA A 26 2.68 -14.63 19.26
CA ALA A 26 2.32 -15.60 18.23
C ALA A 26 3.41 -15.80 17.17
N GLY A 27 4.53 -15.06 17.27
CA GLY A 27 5.68 -15.18 16.38
C GLY A 27 5.53 -14.42 15.05
N PHE A 28 4.54 -13.54 14.93
CA PHE A 28 4.45 -12.61 13.80
C PHE A 28 5.43 -11.46 14.01
N ASN A 29 6.06 -11.01 12.92
CA ASN A 29 7.09 -9.97 12.94
C ASN A 29 6.74 -8.78 12.05
N SER A 30 5.56 -8.74 11.43
CA SER A 30 5.16 -7.64 10.57
C SER A 30 3.66 -7.35 10.64
N ILE A 31 3.29 -6.09 10.43
CA ILE A 31 1.92 -5.60 10.32
C ILE A 31 1.79 -4.78 9.04
N ARG A 32 0.71 -5.00 8.28
CA ARG A 32 0.27 -4.11 7.21
C ARG A 32 -0.92 -3.29 7.69
N VAL A 33 -0.89 -1.98 7.43
CA VAL A 33 -2.05 -1.08 7.57
C VAL A 33 -2.38 -0.46 6.21
N TYR A 34 -3.65 -0.21 5.91
CA TYR A 34 -4.07 0.32 4.59
C TYR A 34 -3.97 1.83 4.48
N THR A 35 -4.09 2.52 5.60
CA THR A 35 -4.10 3.98 5.67
C THR A 35 -3.27 4.46 6.87
N LEU A 36 -3.18 5.78 7.04
CA LEU A 36 -2.57 6.39 8.21
C LEU A 36 -3.48 6.17 9.44
N HIS A 37 -2.96 5.50 10.47
CA HIS A 37 -3.66 5.38 11.75
C HIS A 37 -3.47 6.63 12.62
N TYR A 38 -4.24 6.78 13.71
CA TYR A 38 -3.99 7.85 14.66
C TYR A 38 -2.60 7.74 15.32
N PRO A 39 -1.98 8.87 15.76
CA PRO A 39 -0.62 8.88 16.32
C PRO A 39 -0.35 7.84 17.41
N ARG A 40 -1.38 7.53 18.22
CA ARG A 40 -1.34 6.50 19.26
C ARG A 40 -0.88 5.14 18.74
N PHE A 41 -1.25 4.73 17.52
CA PHE A 41 -0.79 3.47 16.94
C PHE A 41 0.75 3.44 16.82
N TYR A 42 1.32 4.47 16.20
CA TYR A 42 2.76 4.59 15.97
C TYR A 42 3.54 4.71 17.27
N GLN A 43 2.99 5.43 18.25
CA GLN A 43 3.57 5.53 19.60
C GLN A 43 3.58 4.18 20.31
N GLU A 44 2.48 3.41 20.28
CA GLU A 44 2.45 2.06 20.87
C GLU A 44 3.37 1.08 20.13
N LEU A 45 3.48 1.17 18.80
CA LEU A 45 4.43 0.38 18.02
C LEU A 45 5.88 0.69 18.41
N ALA A 46 6.22 1.98 18.55
CA ALA A 46 7.55 2.40 18.98
C ALA A 46 7.86 1.93 20.42
N LEU A 47 6.91 2.04 21.34
CA LEU A 47 7.05 1.55 22.72
C LEU A 47 7.29 0.03 22.73
N TYR A 48 6.49 -0.72 21.97
CA TYR A 48 6.64 -2.17 21.86
C TYR A 48 8.02 -2.54 21.30
N ASN A 49 8.43 -1.95 20.17
CA ASN A 49 9.68 -2.32 19.51
C ASN A 49 10.93 -1.91 20.30
N ASN A 50 10.89 -0.78 21.02
CA ASN A 50 11.97 -0.39 21.93
C ASN A 50 12.11 -1.36 23.12
N ALA A 51 11.00 -1.93 23.60
CA ALA A 51 11.02 -2.94 24.66
C ALA A 51 11.46 -4.33 24.14
N HIS A 52 11.42 -4.57 22.83
CA HIS A 52 11.75 -5.86 22.20
C HIS A 52 12.76 -5.67 21.04
N PRO A 53 13.98 -5.16 21.31
CA PRO A 53 14.94 -4.83 20.26
C PRO A 53 15.37 -6.04 19.42
N ASP A 54 15.35 -7.25 19.99
CA ASP A 54 15.71 -8.48 19.30
C ASP A 54 14.56 -9.08 18.47
N LYS A 55 13.33 -8.61 18.67
CA LYS A 55 12.10 -9.11 18.02
C LYS A 55 11.12 -7.96 17.71
N PRO A 56 11.53 -6.96 16.91
CA PRO A 56 10.63 -5.88 16.53
C PRO A 56 9.52 -6.42 15.62
N ILE A 57 8.38 -5.74 15.67
CA ILE A 57 7.32 -5.84 14.68
C ILE A 57 7.54 -4.74 13.64
N TYR A 58 7.71 -5.16 12.40
CA TYR A 58 7.88 -4.29 11.25
C TYR A 58 6.55 -3.81 10.67
N LEU A 59 6.57 -2.69 9.96
CA LEU A 59 5.40 -2.03 9.39
C LEU A 59 5.48 -1.97 7.86
N PHE A 60 4.44 -2.46 7.19
CA PHE A 60 4.12 -2.11 5.81
C PHE A 60 3.03 -1.03 5.84
N GLN A 61 3.40 0.20 5.47
CA GLN A 61 2.52 1.35 5.58
C GLN A 61 1.78 1.59 4.28
N GLY A 62 0.46 1.44 4.31
CA GLY A 62 -0.42 1.79 3.20
C GLY A 62 -0.60 3.30 3.05
N VAL A 63 -0.79 3.76 1.82
CA VAL A 63 -1.22 5.12 1.50
C VAL A 63 -2.55 5.02 0.77
N TRP A 64 -3.62 5.43 1.45
CA TRP A 64 -4.97 5.31 0.92
C TRP A 64 -5.21 6.21 -0.28
N LEU A 65 -5.67 5.61 -1.38
CA LEU A 65 -6.22 6.33 -2.53
C LEU A 65 -7.72 6.54 -2.27
N GLN A 66 -8.15 7.80 -2.32
CA GLN A 66 -9.56 8.12 -2.11
C GLN A 66 -10.45 7.40 -3.13
N GLU A 67 -11.65 7.04 -2.71
CA GLU A 67 -12.65 6.49 -3.62
C GLU A 67 -13.04 7.55 -4.64
N ASP A 68 -13.17 7.13 -5.90
CA ASP A 68 -13.64 8.03 -6.94
C ASP A 68 -15.11 8.41 -6.68
N THR A 69 -15.39 9.71 -6.74
CA THR A 69 -16.76 10.25 -6.64
C THR A 69 -17.24 10.87 -7.95
N LEU A 70 -16.48 10.72 -9.04
CA LEU A 70 -16.71 11.42 -10.30
C LEU A 70 -17.02 10.45 -11.45
N ASN A 71 -16.01 9.99 -12.18
CA ASN A 71 -16.14 9.31 -13.47
C ASN A 71 -15.17 8.13 -13.66
N GLY A 72 -14.49 7.70 -12.61
CA GLY A 72 -13.49 6.65 -12.61
C GLY A 72 -12.08 7.07 -13.04
N ASP A 73 -11.85 8.32 -13.45
CA ASP A 73 -10.51 8.77 -13.84
C ASP A 73 -9.63 9.06 -12.61
N LEU A 74 -8.47 8.41 -12.53
CA LEU A 74 -7.49 8.60 -11.46
C LEU A 74 -6.67 9.90 -11.62
N TYR A 75 -6.51 10.44 -12.83
CA TYR A 75 -5.68 11.63 -13.06
C TYR A 75 -6.10 12.87 -12.24
N PRO A 76 -7.40 13.20 -12.12
CA PRO A 76 -7.89 14.26 -11.23
C PRO A 76 -7.45 14.15 -9.76
N TYR A 77 -7.15 12.94 -9.26
CA TYR A 77 -6.75 12.71 -7.87
C TYR A 77 -5.23 12.81 -7.64
N THR A 78 -4.43 13.08 -8.69
CA THR A 78 -2.96 13.07 -8.64
C THR A 78 -2.40 13.95 -7.53
N ASP A 79 -2.79 15.23 -7.46
CA ASP A 79 -2.25 16.17 -6.48
C ASP A 79 -2.61 15.78 -5.04
N GLY A 80 -3.85 15.32 -4.83
CA GLY A 80 -4.34 14.89 -3.53
C GLY A 80 -3.62 13.63 -3.04
N PHE A 81 -3.38 12.67 -3.95
CA PHE A 81 -2.70 11.43 -3.62
C PHE A 81 -1.20 11.66 -3.38
N ASP A 82 -0.52 12.44 -4.22
CA ASP A 82 0.89 12.81 -4.03
C ASP A 82 1.10 13.60 -2.71
N ALA A 83 0.16 14.46 -2.33
CA ALA A 83 0.19 15.12 -1.03
C ALA A 83 -0.01 14.13 0.13
N GLY A 84 -0.91 13.15 -0.04
CA GLY A 84 -1.13 12.06 0.90
C GLY A 84 0.11 11.19 1.11
N ILE A 85 0.83 10.85 0.03
CA ILE A 85 2.09 10.11 0.09
C ILE A 85 3.11 10.85 0.97
N LYS A 86 3.33 12.14 0.70
CA LYS A 86 4.27 12.96 1.47
C LYS A 86 3.85 13.08 2.95
N GLU A 87 2.57 13.29 3.20
CA GLU A 87 2.01 13.36 4.56
C GLU A 87 2.27 12.06 5.33
N VAL A 88 2.04 10.89 4.72
CA VAL A 88 2.29 9.59 5.36
C VAL A 88 3.77 9.40 5.67
N ILE A 89 4.67 9.71 4.73
CA ILE A 89 6.12 9.60 4.95
C ILE A 89 6.55 10.51 6.12
N ASP A 90 6.09 11.77 6.14
CA ASP A 90 6.39 12.69 7.23
C ASP A 90 5.88 12.18 8.59
N CYS A 91 4.72 11.53 8.63
CA CYS A 91 4.16 10.91 9.83
C CYS A 91 5.00 9.72 10.31
N ILE A 92 5.42 8.85 9.39
CA ILE A 92 6.28 7.68 9.70
C ILE A 92 7.62 8.10 10.31
N HIS A 93 8.16 9.23 9.86
CA HIS A 93 9.37 9.82 10.39
C HIS A 93 9.17 10.67 11.67
N GLY A 94 7.93 10.75 12.20
CA GLY A 94 7.63 11.53 13.40
C GLY A 94 7.83 13.04 13.21
N LYS A 95 7.62 13.55 11.99
CA LYS A 95 7.86 14.97 11.60
C LYS A 95 6.60 15.71 11.16
N LYS A 96 5.42 15.18 11.47
CA LYS A 96 4.15 15.78 11.03
C LYS A 96 3.20 16.08 12.18
N GLU A 97 2.52 17.21 12.05
CA GLU A 97 1.31 17.51 12.80
C GLU A 97 0.19 17.77 11.80
N ILE A 98 -0.95 17.11 12.02
CA ILE A 98 -2.12 17.19 11.15
C ILE A 98 -3.26 17.75 11.97
N GLY A 99 -3.88 18.83 11.47
CA GLY A 99 -5.08 19.40 12.08
C GLY A 99 -6.26 18.43 12.06
N GLU A 100 -7.21 18.62 12.96
CA GLU A 100 -8.40 17.77 13.05
C GLU A 100 -9.16 17.70 11.71
N ARG A 101 -9.57 16.49 11.33
CA ARG A 101 -10.30 16.22 10.09
C ARG A 101 -11.19 15.01 10.25
N TYR A 102 -12.34 15.04 9.60
CA TYR A 102 -13.33 13.96 9.66
C TYR A 102 -12.85 12.72 8.91
N GLY A 103 -13.11 11.54 9.46
CA GLY A 103 -12.87 10.25 8.81
C GLY A 103 -11.41 9.91 8.49
N ARG A 104 -10.44 10.69 8.99
CA ARG A 104 -9.00 10.49 8.72
C ARG A 104 -8.19 10.75 9.98
N ALA A 105 -7.08 10.03 10.14
CA ALA A 105 -6.17 10.26 11.24
C ALA A 105 -5.63 11.70 11.26
N TYR A 106 -5.53 12.25 12.47
CA TYR A 106 -4.99 13.58 12.74
C TYR A 106 -4.23 13.60 14.07
N GLY A 107 -3.61 14.73 14.37
CA GLY A 107 -2.84 14.97 15.59
C GLY A 107 -1.35 15.03 15.32
N LYS A 108 -0.58 14.99 16.41
CA LYS A 108 0.87 15.10 16.38
C LYS A 108 1.52 13.73 16.25
N PHE A 109 2.19 13.49 15.11
CA PHE A 109 2.99 12.31 14.86
C PHE A 109 4.43 12.60 15.28
N ASP A 110 4.77 12.24 16.51
CA ASP A 110 6.06 12.48 17.15
C ASP A 110 6.88 11.21 17.44
N ALA A 111 6.31 10.03 17.12
CA ALA A 111 7.02 8.76 17.16
C ALA A 111 7.67 8.47 15.80
N ASP A 112 9.00 8.50 15.75
CA ASP A 112 9.76 8.03 14.58
C ASP A 112 9.77 6.50 14.56
N VAL A 113 8.91 5.92 13.73
CA VAL A 113 8.84 4.46 13.50
C VAL A 113 9.56 4.04 12.22
N SER A 114 10.20 4.98 11.52
CA SER A 114 10.76 4.74 10.19
C SER A 114 11.75 3.58 10.19
N ARG A 115 12.56 3.41 11.23
CA ARG A 115 13.50 2.28 11.38
C ARG A 115 12.82 0.89 11.39
N TRP A 116 11.52 0.82 11.68
CA TRP A 116 10.73 -0.41 11.66
C TRP A 116 9.76 -0.47 10.47
N THR A 117 9.71 0.56 9.62
CA THR A 117 8.93 0.52 8.38
C THR A 117 9.71 -0.22 7.30
N MET A 118 9.17 -1.35 6.83
CA MET A 118 9.75 -2.21 5.81
C MET A 118 9.38 -1.81 4.39
N GLY A 119 8.30 -1.06 4.19
CA GLY A 119 7.89 -0.64 2.85
C GLY A 119 6.59 0.15 2.85
N TYR A 120 6.30 0.75 1.70
CA TYR A 120 5.03 1.44 1.45
C TYR A 120 4.21 0.71 0.39
N ILE A 121 2.90 0.72 0.57
CA ILE A 121 1.95 0.12 -0.37
C ILE A 121 0.98 1.21 -0.79
N LEU A 122 1.05 1.61 -2.07
CA LEU A 122 0.20 2.67 -2.60
C LEU A 122 -1.17 2.15 -2.97
N GLY A 123 -2.19 2.94 -2.65
CA GLY A 123 -3.54 2.75 -3.11
C GLY A 123 -4.37 1.81 -2.24
N ARG A 124 -5.57 1.57 -2.75
CA ARG A 124 -6.55 0.60 -2.27
C ARG A 124 -6.79 -0.42 -3.39
N GLU A 125 -7.84 -1.21 -3.24
CA GLU A 125 -8.44 -1.99 -4.32
C GLU A 125 -9.01 -1.05 -5.39
N ILE A 126 -8.19 -0.72 -6.41
CA ILE A 126 -8.65 0.01 -7.60
C ILE A 126 -9.68 -0.88 -8.31
N HIS A 127 -10.81 -0.31 -8.72
CA HIS A 127 -11.87 -1.07 -9.37
C HIS A 127 -11.64 -1.15 -10.89
N PRO A 128 -12.03 -2.25 -11.56
CA PRO A 128 -12.09 -2.37 -13.01
C PRO A 128 -12.62 -1.13 -13.78
N TYR A 129 -13.70 -0.49 -13.32
CA TYR A 129 -14.24 0.69 -14.02
C TYR A 129 -13.32 1.90 -13.95
N GLU A 130 -12.50 2.02 -12.89
CA GLU A 130 -11.53 3.10 -12.73
C GLU A 130 -10.36 2.90 -13.71
N VAL A 131 -9.95 1.64 -13.91
CA VAL A 131 -8.94 1.29 -14.91
C VAL A 131 -9.43 1.62 -16.31
N ASP A 132 -10.64 1.20 -16.65
CA ASP A 132 -11.26 1.50 -17.95
C ASP A 132 -11.34 3.00 -18.23
N SER A 133 -11.94 3.74 -17.29
CA SER A 133 -12.16 5.18 -17.41
C SER A 133 -10.84 5.94 -17.50
N THR A 134 -9.88 5.61 -16.63
CA THR A 134 -8.54 6.21 -16.67
C THR A 134 -7.87 5.94 -18.01
N ASN A 135 -7.91 4.70 -18.50
CA ASN A 135 -7.28 4.32 -19.76
C ASN A 135 -7.94 5.00 -20.96
N PHE A 136 -9.26 5.17 -20.93
CA PHE A 136 -10.03 5.85 -21.97
C PHE A 136 -9.68 7.35 -22.07
N TYR A 137 -9.74 8.07 -20.95
CA TYR A 137 -9.53 9.53 -20.95
C TYR A 137 -8.05 9.93 -21.13
N ASN A 138 -7.12 9.03 -20.81
CA ASN A 138 -5.69 9.33 -20.73
C ASN A 138 -4.85 8.47 -21.70
N SER A 139 -5.44 8.04 -22.83
CA SER A 139 -4.84 7.09 -23.80
C SER A 139 -3.47 7.48 -24.38
N SER A 140 -3.04 8.75 -24.25
CA SER A 140 -1.71 9.22 -24.68
C SER A 140 -0.58 8.84 -23.71
N TYR A 141 -0.89 8.48 -22.46
CA TYR A 141 0.11 8.12 -21.46
C TYR A 141 0.39 6.61 -21.52
N ILE A 142 1.38 6.23 -22.33
CA ILE A 142 1.72 4.81 -22.59
C ILE A 142 3.08 4.38 -22.04
N SER A 143 3.83 5.31 -21.47
CA SER A 143 5.15 5.05 -20.88
C SER A 143 5.48 6.13 -19.85
N TYR A 144 6.46 5.85 -19.00
CA TYR A 144 6.96 6.77 -18.00
C TYR A 144 8.45 6.59 -17.78
N GLU A 145 9.19 7.69 -17.65
CA GLU A 145 10.60 7.69 -17.27
C GLU A 145 10.82 8.72 -16.17
N GLY A 146 11.09 8.23 -14.95
CA GLY A 146 11.28 9.04 -13.76
C GLY A 146 12.75 9.28 -13.42
N THR A 147 13.07 9.24 -12.13
CA THR A 147 14.46 9.34 -11.63
C THR A 147 14.96 8.10 -10.90
N THR A 148 14.01 7.25 -10.49
CA THR A 148 14.22 6.04 -9.72
C THR A 148 13.58 4.80 -10.36
N LEU A 149 12.70 4.98 -11.34
CA LEU A 149 12.12 3.91 -12.14
C LEU A 149 11.68 4.40 -13.51
N LYS A 150 11.45 3.44 -14.43
CA LYS A 150 10.78 3.67 -15.70
C LYS A 150 9.78 2.55 -15.97
N LEU A 151 8.76 2.87 -16.73
CA LEU A 151 7.80 1.96 -17.32
C LEU A 151 7.89 2.17 -18.84
N PRO A 152 8.63 1.33 -19.59
CA PRO A 152 8.86 1.52 -21.01
C PRO A 152 7.57 1.48 -21.84
N GLN A 153 6.62 0.66 -21.40
CA GLN A 153 5.31 0.49 -21.99
C GLN A 153 4.32 0.10 -20.89
N GLY A 154 3.12 0.67 -20.92
CA GLY A 154 2.02 0.32 -20.05
C GLY A 154 0.73 1.07 -20.39
N THR A 155 -0.33 0.78 -19.67
CA THR A 155 -1.60 1.50 -19.73
C THR A 155 -1.50 2.86 -19.01
N PRO A 156 -2.40 3.81 -19.30
CA PRO A 156 -2.46 5.06 -18.56
C PRO A 156 -2.59 4.88 -17.05
N THR A 157 -3.31 3.86 -16.59
CA THR A 157 -3.40 3.52 -15.16
C THR A 157 -2.06 3.04 -14.59
N GLU A 158 -1.32 2.19 -15.31
CA GLU A 158 0.01 1.74 -14.89
C GLU A 158 1.03 2.88 -14.89
N VAL A 159 0.98 3.76 -15.90
CA VAL A 159 1.77 5.00 -15.92
C VAL A 159 1.42 5.88 -14.71
N TRP A 160 0.13 5.98 -14.38
CA TRP A 160 -0.33 6.70 -13.20
C TRP A 160 0.30 6.11 -11.91
N LEU A 161 0.26 4.81 -11.73
CA LEU A 161 0.88 4.17 -10.55
C LEU A 161 2.41 4.32 -10.55
N ALA A 162 3.06 4.12 -11.69
CA ALA A 162 4.52 4.18 -11.82
C ALA A 162 5.10 5.55 -11.42
N THR A 163 4.54 6.66 -11.90
CA THR A 163 5.04 7.99 -11.49
C THR A 163 4.85 8.23 -9.99
N ARG A 164 3.79 7.68 -9.37
CA ARG A 164 3.49 7.89 -7.95
C ARG A 164 4.47 7.11 -7.08
N LEU A 165 4.85 5.91 -7.51
CA LEU A 165 5.96 5.15 -6.94
C LEU A 165 7.28 5.94 -7.06
N ASP A 166 7.60 6.52 -8.22
CA ASP A 166 8.81 7.34 -8.40
C ASP A 166 8.81 8.57 -7.48
N ASN A 167 7.67 9.26 -7.39
CA ASN A 167 7.48 10.44 -6.53
C ASN A 167 7.70 10.10 -5.06
N LEU A 168 7.17 8.96 -4.59
CA LEU A 168 7.38 8.44 -3.24
C LEU A 168 8.86 8.24 -2.96
N LEU A 169 9.53 7.44 -3.81
CA LEU A 169 10.94 7.09 -3.66
C LEU A 169 11.83 8.34 -3.69
N LYS A 170 11.55 9.27 -4.60
CA LYS A 170 12.25 10.55 -4.72
C LYS A 170 12.06 11.41 -3.47
N PHE A 171 10.84 11.52 -2.95
CA PHE A 171 10.56 12.32 -1.77
C PHE A 171 11.29 11.78 -0.54
N GLU A 172 11.15 10.50 -0.23
CA GLU A 172 11.80 9.89 0.94
C GLU A 172 13.33 10.01 0.87
N LYS A 173 13.92 9.74 -0.31
CA LYS A 173 15.36 9.87 -0.54
C LYS A 173 15.84 11.31 -0.38
N THR A 174 15.08 12.27 -0.88
CA THR A 174 15.48 13.69 -0.82
C THR A 174 15.35 14.24 0.60
N GLN A 175 14.23 13.98 1.25
CA GLN A 175 13.88 14.56 2.54
C GLN A 175 14.55 13.84 3.72
N TYR A 176 14.58 12.50 3.68
CA TYR A 176 15.00 11.65 4.80
C TYR A 176 16.27 10.85 4.54
N LYS A 177 16.88 11.00 3.36
CA LYS A 177 18.13 10.33 2.96
C LYS A 177 18.07 8.80 3.09
N THR A 178 16.87 8.26 2.93
CA THR A 178 16.59 6.83 2.99
C THR A 178 15.64 6.43 1.88
N GLN A 179 15.47 5.13 1.67
CA GLN A 179 14.53 4.59 0.71
C GLN A 179 14.05 3.24 1.20
N ARG A 180 12.76 2.97 1.04
CA ARG A 180 12.14 1.68 1.35
C ARG A 180 11.55 1.03 0.11
N PRO A 181 11.44 -0.31 0.08
CA PRO A 181 10.69 -1.00 -0.94
C PRO A 181 9.28 -0.43 -1.08
N VAL A 182 8.80 -0.35 -2.32
CA VAL A 182 7.45 0.14 -2.63
C VAL A 182 6.62 -0.92 -3.34
N SER A 183 5.31 -0.81 -3.22
CA SER A 183 4.33 -1.66 -3.87
C SER A 183 3.07 -0.87 -4.19
N VAL A 184 2.19 -1.49 -4.96
CA VAL A 184 0.81 -1.04 -5.16
C VAL A 184 -0.10 -2.13 -4.62
N SER A 185 -1.17 -1.72 -3.93
CA SER A 185 -2.20 -2.65 -3.50
C SER A 185 -2.91 -3.21 -4.73
N SER A 186 -2.90 -4.52 -4.93
CA SER A 186 -3.71 -5.16 -5.97
C SER A 186 -4.97 -5.81 -5.40
N TRP A 187 -5.97 -5.99 -6.27
CA TRP A 187 -7.17 -6.76 -5.98
C TRP A 187 -7.32 -7.83 -7.06
N PRO A 188 -7.87 -9.03 -6.75
CA PRO A 188 -7.93 -10.11 -7.73
C PRO A 188 -8.66 -9.76 -9.03
N THR A 189 -9.59 -8.80 -9.00
CA THR A 189 -10.31 -8.33 -10.20
C THR A 189 -9.40 -7.73 -11.29
N LEU A 190 -8.17 -7.39 -10.93
CA LEU A 190 -7.17 -6.75 -11.79
C LEU A 190 -5.88 -7.57 -11.86
N ASP A 191 -5.93 -8.82 -11.43
CA ASP A 191 -4.76 -9.70 -11.46
C ASP A 191 -4.30 -9.91 -12.92
N PRO A 192 -2.99 -9.92 -13.20
CA PRO A 192 -2.49 -10.07 -14.57
C PRO A 192 -2.57 -11.51 -15.10
N ILE A 193 -3.24 -12.42 -14.37
CA ILE A 193 -3.40 -13.82 -14.74
C ILE A 193 -4.82 -14.03 -15.27
N ASP A 194 -4.91 -14.58 -16.48
CA ASP A 194 -6.19 -14.97 -17.09
C ASP A 194 -6.96 -15.97 -16.20
N HIS A 195 -8.25 -15.73 -16.03
CA HIS A 195 -9.15 -16.50 -15.19
C HIS A 195 -10.32 -17.08 -16.02
N PRO A 196 -10.14 -18.23 -16.69
CA PRO A 196 -11.15 -18.82 -17.58
C PRO A 196 -12.51 -19.12 -16.96
N SER A 197 -12.63 -19.14 -15.62
CA SER A 197 -13.88 -19.34 -14.91
C SER A 197 -14.67 -18.05 -14.64
N GLU A 198 -14.06 -16.89 -14.85
CA GLU A 198 -14.64 -15.55 -14.69
C GLU A 198 -14.75 -14.89 -16.06
N PRO A 199 -15.64 -15.38 -16.95
CA PRO A 199 -15.75 -14.79 -18.28
C PRO A 199 -16.15 -13.32 -18.18
N ASP A 200 -15.35 -12.47 -18.82
CA ASP A 200 -15.55 -11.01 -18.98
C ASP A 200 -16.96 -10.61 -19.49
N THR A 201 -17.65 -11.53 -20.16
CA THR A 201 -19.04 -11.36 -20.60
C THR A 201 -20.09 -11.40 -19.48
N ILE A 202 -19.73 -11.89 -18.29
CA ILE A 202 -20.65 -12.13 -17.16
C ILE A 202 -20.23 -11.35 -15.90
N THR A 203 -18.93 -11.20 -15.65
CA THR A 203 -18.41 -10.53 -14.44
C THR A 203 -17.38 -9.45 -14.81
N ASP A 204 -17.17 -8.49 -13.91
CA ASP A 204 -16.10 -7.48 -14.03
C ASP A 204 -14.76 -7.98 -13.43
N GLU A 205 -14.70 -9.25 -13.00
CA GLU A 205 -13.61 -9.82 -12.20
C GLU A 205 -12.36 -10.19 -13.01
N ASP A 206 -12.41 -10.18 -14.34
CA ASP A 206 -11.24 -10.43 -15.22
C ASP A 206 -11.29 -9.58 -16.51
N LYS A 207 -11.95 -8.41 -16.45
CA LYS A 207 -12.11 -7.53 -17.62
C LYS A 207 -10.87 -6.70 -17.94
N PHE A 208 -10.11 -6.34 -16.92
CA PHE A 208 -8.96 -5.46 -17.01
C PHE A 208 -7.85 -6.00 -16.13
N GLN A 209 -6.61 -5.69 -16.49
CA GLN A 209 -5.42 -6.15 -15.77
C GLN A 209 -4.55 -4.96 -15.42
N LEU A 210 -3.86 -5.05 -14.28
CA LEU A 210 -2.76 -4.15 -13.93
C LEU A 210 -1.48 -4.97 -13.79
N ASP A 211 -0.55 -4.80 -14.74
CA ASP A 211 0.73 -5.49 -14.75
C ASP A 211 1.90 -4.51 -14.57
N LEU A 212 2.36 -4.41 -13.33
CA LEU A 212 3.52 -3.60 -12.97
C LEU A 212 4.85 -4.35 -13.07
N GLN A 213 4.89 -5.58 -13.63
CA GLN A 213 6.14 -6.33 -13.81
C GLN A 213 7.11 -5.63 -14.78
N GLN A 214 6.60 -4.79 -15.68
CA GLN A 214 7.41 -4.03 -16.64
C GLN A 214 8.12 -2.82 -16.01
N ILE A 215 7.90 -2.54 -14.71
CA ILE A 215 8.65 -1.49 -14.01
C ILE A 215 10.12 -1.89 -13.93
N GLU A 216 10.97 -1.05 -14.52
CA GLU A 216 12.42 -1.15 -14.40
C GLU A 216 12.92 -0.12 -13.38
N MET A 217 13.42 -0.61 -12.25
CA MET A 217 13.98 0.22 -11.17
C MET A 217 15.45 0.58 -11.46
N TYR A 218 15.83 1.84 -11.25
CA TYR A 218 17.23 2.29 -11.29
C TYR A 218 17.47 3.32 -10.18
N ASN A 219 18.67 3.39 -9.59
CA ASN A 219 18.91 4.28 -8.44
C ASN A 219 17.95 4.07 -7.24
N ALA A 220 17.27 2.92 -7.20
CA ALA A 220 16.30 2.53 -6.20
C ALA A 220 16.66 1.16 -5.59
N PRO A 221 17.77 1.05 -4.83
CA PRO A 221 18.26 -0.23 -4.30
C PRO A 221 17.25 -0.94 -3.38
N ALA A 222 16.28 -0.21 -2.82
CA ALA A 222 15.22 -0.80 -2.00
C ALA A 222 14.19 -1.59 -2.84
N GLY A 223 14.08 -1.29 -4.14
CA GLY A 223 13.30 -2.06 -5.09
C GLY A 223 11.78 -1.91 -5.01
N TYR A 224 11.12 -2.71 -5.83
CA TYR A 224 9.68 -2.89 -5.87
C TYR A 224 9.34 -4.32 -5.43
N PHE A 225 8.23 -4.50 -4.72
CA PHE A 225 7.68 -5.83 -4.40
C PHE A 225 6.21 -5.88 -4.79
N ALA A 226 5.74 -7.05 -5.20
CA ALA A 226 4.34 -7.24 -5.53
C ALA A 226 3.53 -7.60 -4.27
N SER A 227 2.32 -7.04 -4.12
CA SER A 227 1.44 -7.25 -2.97
C SER A 227 0.04 -7.61 -3.44
N TYR A 228 -0.36 -8.87 -3.28
CA TYR A 228 -1.65 -9.38 -3.73
C TYR A 228 -2.59 -9.72 -2.58
N HIS A 229 -3.85 -9.32 -2.70
CA HIS A 229 -4.92 -9.85 -1.87
C HIS A 229 -5.34 -11.22 -2.37
N ALA A 230 -5.50 -12.17 -1.46
CA ALA A 230 -5.95 -13.52 -1.76
C ALA A 230 -7.13 -13.86 -0.84
N THR A 231 -8.33 -13.95 -1.39
CA THR A 231 -9.52 -14.34 -0.62
C THR A 231 -10.07 -15.67 -1.11
N ARG A 232 -10.63 -16.46 -0.18
CA ARG A 232 -11.17 -17.79 -0.47
C ARG A 232 -12.43 -17.77 -1.35
N ILE A 233 -13.05 -16.61 -1.50
CA ILE A 233 -14.26 -16.40 -2.32
C ILE A 233 -13.89 -16.33 -3.81
N ILE A 234 -12.62 -16.05 -4.14
CA ILE A 234 -12.08 -16.10 -5.50
C ILE A 234 -11.24 -17.38 -5.60
N PRO A 235 -11.82 -18.52 -6.02
CA PRO A 235 -11.31 -19.86 -5.70
C PRO A 235 -9.95 -20.19 -6.33
N ILE A 236 -9.45 -19.38 -7.26
CA ILE A 236 -8.38 -19.78 -8.19
C ILE A 236 -7.00 -19.19 -7.86
N LEU A 237 -6.89 -18.13 -7.05
CA LEU A 237 -5.58 -17.55 -6.72
C LEU A 237 -4.64 -18.59 -6.08
N LEU A 238 -5.19 -19.54 -5.31
CA LEU A 238 -4.46 -20.67 -4.71
C LEU A 238 -3.87 -21.66 -5.73
N THR A 239 -4.40 -21.72 -6.95
CA THR A 239 -3.93 -22.62 -8.02
C THR A 239 -2.78 -21.98 -8.81
N ALA A 240 -2.81 -20.66 -9.00
CA ALA A 240 -1.80 -19.88 -9.72
C ALA A 240 -0.50 -19.65 -8.91
N ILE A 241 -0.59 -19.48 -7.57
CA ILE A 241 0.57 -19.29 -6.68
C ILE A 241 1.62 -20.43 -6.81
N ARG A 242 1.23 -21.63 -7.29
CA ARG A 242 2.17 -22.74 -7.55
C ARG A 242 3.18 -22.47 -8.67
N HIS A 243 2.96 -21.48 -9.55
CA HIS A 243 3.81 -21.20 -10.71
C HIS A 243 4.65 -19.92 -10.57
N ILE A 244 4.45 -19.14 -9.50
CA ILE A 244 5.26 -17.95 -9.22
C ILE A 244 6.57 -18.40 -8.58
N ARG A 245 7.71 -18.15 -9.24
CA ARG A 245 9.05 -18.30 -8.63
C ARG A 245 9.21 -17.25 -7.54
N MET A 246 8.81 -17.59 -6.32
CA MET A 246 9.19 -16.82 -5.14
C MET A 246 10.71 -16.94 -4.94
N LEU A 247 11.41 -15.80 -4.93
CA LEU A 247 12.78 -15.73 -4.42
C LEU A 247 12.77 -16.17 -2.94
N PRO A 248 13.83 -16.83 -2.44
CA PRO A 248 13.86 -17.28 -1.06
C PRO A 248 13.94 -16.08 -0.11
N MET A 249 12.78 -15.59 0.32
CA MET A 249 12.65 -14.79 1.53
C MET A 249 12.45 -15.76 2.71
N LYS A 250 13.04 -15.45 3.88
CA LYS A 250 12.61 -16.09 5.13
C LYS A 250 11.10 -15.93 5.25
N GLU A 251 10.40 -16.96 5.71
CA GLU A 251 8.97 -16.87 6.00
C GLU A 251 8.72 -15.77 7.04
N ASP A 252 8.41 -14.57 6.57
CA ASP A 252 7.89 -13.48 7.39
C ASP A 252 6.38 -13.66 7.52
N ARG A 253 5.91 -13.69 8.77
CA ARG A 253 4.48 -13.83 9.06
C ARG A 253 3.90 -12.44 9.27
N THR A 254 3.10 -12.00 8.30
CA THR A 254 2.46 -10.67 8.31
C THR A 254 1.03 -10.74 8.80
N VAL A 255 0.68 -9.84 9.72
CA VAL A 255 -0.71 -9.57 10.11
C VAL A 255 -1.23 -8.40 9.30
N ILE A 256 -2.42 -8.53 8.72
CA ILE A 256 -3.10 -7.44 8.02
C ILE A 256 -4.11 -6.81 8.99
N TRP A 257 -4.03 -5.49 9.20
CA TRP A 257 -5.00 -4.72 9.98
C TRP A 257 -5.89 -3.91 9.05
N ASP A 258 -7.08 -4.47 8.82
CA ASP A 258 -8.26 -3.73 8.39
C ASP A 258 -9.00 -3.22 9.64
N THR A 259 -9.07 -1.91 9.82
CA THR A 259 -9.90 -1.30 10.88
C THR A 259 -10.75 -0.20 10.35
#